data_AF-A0A956JSD3-F1
#
_entry.id   AF-A0A956JSD3-F1
#
_cell.length_a   1.000
_cell.length_b   1.000
_cell.length_c   1.000
_cell.angle_alpha   90.00
_cell.angle_beta   90.00
_cell.angle_gamma   90.00
#
_symmetry.space_group_name_H-M   'P 1'
#
loop_
_entity.id
_entity.type
_entity.pdbx_description
1 polymer ?
#
loop_
_entity_poly.entity_id
_entity_poly.type
_entity_poly.pdbx_seq_one_letter_code
_entity_poly.pdbx_strand_id
1 'polypeptide(L)'
;MSMLYSVRDVARIFGLTESRLRYWAQTGFINPTGSSSGRRAYTFNDLIEVRAARELLDAGIPLQRVRRSLRALRETLPQERQPLARMHVRGDADTLVVVEEDRTFEPASGQLVIDFSIDDVDRQAAEVCALDDARRAATSARVRPANGTISHTTPEQIARIEADEDDAERSAYGWFLRGCSLDEENTALGAAIAAYEKAIELDPGLAAAHTNLGNLYYRQRRMREAIRCYEAACALDPEQAEARYNLANIYEEEGDLDVAIAEYRRALRSMPEFRDAHFNLALALERVGGRTQAITHWRRYLELADADDEPSWKAIAQEHLARLER
;
A
#
# COMPACT_ATOMS: atom_id res chain seq x y z
N MET A 1 28.11 -1.81 1.88
CA MET A 1 27.19 -1.27 2.90
C MET A 1 25.93 -0.82 2.20
N SER A 2 24.79 -1.47 2.45
CA SER A 2 23.49 -0.99 1.96
C SER A 2 23.13 0.29 2.72
N MET A 3 22.84 1.38 2.00
CA MET A 3 22.30 2.59 2.64
C MET A 3 20.92 2.26 3.20
N LEU A 4 20.70 2.65 4.46
CA LEU A 4 19.44 2.52 5.17
C LEU A 4 18.88 3.91 5.44
N TYR A 5 17.58 4.07 5.25
CA TYR A 5 16.86 5.33 5.36
C TYR A 5 15.80 5.21 6.45
N SER A 6 15.76 6.16 7.37
CA SER A 6 14.66 6.21 8.35
C SER A 6 13.36 6.62 7.69
N VAL A 7 12.21 6.38 8.36
CA VAL A 7 10.90 6.89 7.92
C VAL A 7 10.96 8.39 7.62
N ARG A 8 11.67 9.15 8.47
CA ARG A 8 11.87 10.59 8.32
C ARG A 8 12.68 10.97 7.09
N ASP A 9 13.70 10.18 6.76
CA ASP A 9 14.51 10.42 5.55
C ASP A 9 13.67 10.17 4.30
N VAL A 10 12.94 9.07 4.26
CA VAL A 10 12.05 8.72 3.13
C VAL A 10 10.94 9.76 2.96
N ALA A 11 10.34 10.20 4.07
CA ALA A 11 9.33 11.28 4.08
C ALA A 11 9.89 12.55 3.42
N ARG A 12 11.10 12.97 3.81
CA ARG A 12 11.78 14.14 3.25
C ARG A 12 12.12 13.96 1.77
N ILE A 13 12.65 12.79 1.37
CA ILE A 13 13.07 12.51 -0.01
C ILE A 13 11.90 12.60 -0.97
N PHE A 14 10.74 12.06 -0.59
CA PHE A 14 9.58 11.95 -1.46
C PHE A 14 8.48 12.99 -1.17
N GLY A 15 8.73 13.98 -0.30
CA GLY A 15 7.70 14.95 0.06
C GLY A 15 6.44 14.31 0.64
N LEU A 16 6.58 13.17 1.33
CA LEU A 16 5.48 12.44 1.97
C LEU A 16 5.44 12.75 3.47
N THR A 17 4.29 12.59 4.10
CA THR A 17 4.21 12.61 5.56
C THR A 17 4.76 11.30 6.13
N GLU A 18 5.39 11.37 7.31
CA GLU A 18 5.83 10.15 8.03
C GLU A 18 4.65 9.22 8.32
N SER A 19 3.46 9.80 8.52
CA SER A 19 2.17 9.13 8.68
C SER A 19 1.82 8.25 7.48
N ARG A 20 1.95 8.78 6.26
CA ARG A 20 1.68 8.04 5.01
C ARG A 20 2.58 6.81 4.91
N LEU A 21 3.86 6.95 5.23
CA LEU A 21 4.82 5.85 5.20
C LEU A 21 4.58 4.82 6.32
N ARG A 22 4.19 5.26 7.51
CA ARG A 22 3.82 4.36 8.62
C ARG A 22 2.55 3.57 8.27
N TYR A 23 1.55 4.22 7.69
CA TYR A 23 0.33 3.57 7.21
C TYR A 23 0.65 2.53 6.11
N TRP A 24 1.49 2.87 5.13
CA TRP A 24 1.90 1.92 4.09
C TRP A 24 2.60 0.69 4.65
N ALA A 25 3.45 0.88 5.67
CA ALA A 25 4.13 -0.21 6.35
C ALA A 25 3.19 -1.05 7.22
N GLN A 26 2.23 -0.44 7.90
CA GLN A 26 1.24 -1.14 8.73
C GLN A 26 0.27 -1.96 7.89
N THR A 27 -0.15 -1.42 6.74
CA THR A 27 -1.09 -2.09 5.84
C THR A 27 -0.44 -3.13 4.92
N GLY A 28 0.88 -3.33 5.01
CA GLY A 28 1.62 -4.26 4.17
C GLY A 28 1.74 -3.82 2.70
N PHE A 29 1.47 -2.55 2.41
CA PHE A 29 1.55 -2.02 1.06
C PHE A 29 3.01 -1.90 0.61
N ILE A 30 3.81 -1.11 1.35
CA ILE A 30 5.26 -1.02 1.19
C ILE A 30 5.89 -1.07 2.57
N ASN A 31 6.73 -2.08 2.79
CA ASN A 31 7.35 -2.34 4.08
C ASN A 31 8.85 -2.08 4.02
N PRO A 32 9.43 -1.41 5.04
CA PRO A 32 10.88 -1.35 5.16
C PRO A 32 11.45 -2.76 5.33
N THR A 33 12.38 -3.13 4.46
CA THR A 33 13.01 -4.46 4.43
C THR A 33 14.34 -4.52 5.18
N GLY A 34 14.93 -3.35 5.49
CA GLY A 34 16.18 -3.23 6.23
C GLY A 34 15.98 -3.10 7.74
N SER A 35 17.06 -3.29 8.49
CA SER A 35 17.11 -3.03 9.93
C SER A 35 18.40 -2.28 10.29
N SER A 36 18.27 -1.24 11.09
CA SER A 36 19.37 -0.46 11.64
C SER A 36 19.19 -0.30 13.15
N SER A 37 20.17 -0.76 13.93
CA SER A 37 20.14 -0.65 15.40
C SER A 37 18.84 -1.17 16.03
N GLY A 38 18.33 -2.30 15.54
CA GLY A 38 17.07 -2.91 15.99
C GLY A 38 15.80 -2.35 15.34
N ARG A 39 15.85 -1.16 14.74
CA ARG A 39 14.67 -0.51 14.13
C ARG A 39 14.59 -0.79 12.64
N ARG A 40 13.38 -1.06 12.15
CA ARG A 40 13.11 -1.19 10.71
C ARG A 40 13.48 0.10 9.97
N ALA A 41 14.18 -0.05 8.86
CA ALA A 41 14.65 1.04 8.01
C ALA A 41 14.48 0.67 6.54
N TYR A 42 14.21 1.67 5.71
CA TYR A 42 14.02 1.49 4.28
C TYR A 42 15.37 1.26 3.61
N THR A 43 15.46 0.27 2.75
CA THR A 43 16.57 0.06 1.83
C THR A 43 16.37 0.88 0.56
N PHE A 44 17.42 1.05 -0.24
CA PHE A 44 17.31 1.72 -1.54
C PHE A 44 16.20 1.14 -2.44
N ASN A 45 15.99 -0.17 -2.43
CA ASN A 45 14.92 -0.77 -3.23
C ASN A 45 13.54 -0.38 -2.71
N ASP A 46 13.36 -0.30 -1.38
CA ASP A 46 12.11 0.14 -0.78
C ASP A 46 11.79 1.60 -1.20
N LEU A 47 12.82 2.44 -1.39
CA LEU A 47 12.65 3.81 -1.88
C LEU A 47 12.11 3.81 -3.32
N ILE A 48 12.52 2.87 -4.16
CA ILE A 48 11.98 2.74 -5.52
C ILE A 48 10.50 2.33 -5.44
N GLU A 49 10.12 1.42 -4.54
CA GLU A 49 8.71 1.08 -4.33
C GLU A 49 7.89 2.29 -3.86
N VAL A 50 8.40 3.05 -2.88
CA VAL A 50 7.77 4.28 -2.39
C VAL A 50 7.58 5.29 -3.52
N ARG A 51 8.59 5.46 -4.38
CA ARG A 51 8.52 6.35 -5.54
C ARG A 51 7.43 5.91 -6.51
N ALA A 52 7.46 4.65 -6.93
CA ALA A 52 6.51 4.12 -7.91
C ALA A 52 5.06 4.16 -7.37
N ALA A 53 4.85 3.77 -6.12
CA ALA A 53 3.54 3.87 -5.49
C ALA A 53 3.05 5.32 -5.40
N ARG A 54 3.95 6.26 -5.10
CA ARG A 54 3.60 7.69 -5.12
C ARG A 54 3.18 8.12 -6.53
N GLU A 55 3.98 7.85 -7.55
CA GLU A 55 3.68 8.24 -8.94
C GLU A 55 2.33 7.68 -9.43
N LEU A 56 2.00 6.44 -9.10
CA LEU A 56 0.71 5.84 -9.45
C LEU A 56 -0.47 6.53 -8.74
N LEU A 57 -0.31 6.86 -7.46
CA LEU A 57 -1.36 7.54 -6.68
C LEU A 57 -1.53 8.99 -7.12
N ASP A 58 -0.43 9.69 -7.42
CA ASP A 58 -0.43 11.06 -7.92
C ASP A 58 -1.07 11.11 -9.34
N ALA A 59 -0.96 10.02 -10.12
CA ALA A 59 -1.69 9.84 -11.38
C ALA A 59 -3.19 9.51 -11.21
N GLY A 60 -3.72 9.54 -9.98
CA GLY A 60 -5.13 9.29 -9.68
C GLY A 60 -5.53 7.82 -9.68
N ILE A 61 -4.57 6.88 -9.76
CA ILE A 61 -4.89 5.44 -9.72
C ILE A 61 -5.29 5.07 -8.28
N PRO A 62 -6.47 4.45 -8.06
CA PRO A 62 -6.91 4.13 -6.72
C PRO A 62 -5.94 3.18 -6.01
N LEU A 63 -5.63 3.47 -4.73
CA LEU A 63 -4.74 2.65 -3.89
C LEU A 63 -5.13 1.16 -3.88
N GLN A 64 -6.44 0.90 -3.87
CA GLN A 64 -7.05 -0.43 -4.00
C GLN A 64 -6.54 -1.20 -5.22
N ARG A 65 -6.57 -0.55 -6.39
CA ARG A 65 -6.14 -1.13 -7.65
C ARG A 65 -4.64 -1.38 -7.63
N VAL A 66 -3.84 -0.43 -7.13
CA VAL A 66 -2.38 -0.60 -7.01
C VAL A 66 -2.08 -1.80 -6.10
N ARG A 67 -2.71 -1.91 -4.93
CA ARG A 67 -2.54 -3.03 -3.99
C ARG A 67 -2.84 -4.38 -4.63
N ARG A 68 -3.99 -4.50 -5.31
CA ARG A 68 -4.41 -5.73 -5.99
C ARG A 68 -3.42 -6.14 -7.08
N SER A 69 -2.95 -5.19 -7.89
CA SER A 69 -1.96 -5.45 -8.94
C SER A 69 -0.62 -5.91 -8.38
N LEU A 70 -0.15 -5.30 -7.28
CA LEU A 70 1.10 -5.73 -6.62
C LEU A 70 1.00 -7.11 -5.99
N ARG A 71 -0.15 -7.44 -5.40
CA ARG A 71 -0.41 -8.78 -4.88
C ARG A 71 -0.41 -9.81 -6.00
N ALA A 72 -1.14 -9.56 -7.09
CA ALA A 72 -1.15 -10.43 -8.26
C ALA A 72 0.26 -10.66 -8.79
N LEU A 73 1.08 -9.59 -8.90
CA LEU A 73 2.48 -9.71 -9.29
C LEU A 73 3.29 -10.60 -8.36
N ARG A 74 3.19 -10.41 -7.03
CA ARG A 74 3.89 -11.25 -6.04
C ARG A 74 3.45 -12.71 -6.08
N GLU A 75 2.19 -12.98 -6.45
CA GLU A 75 1.65 -14.34 -6.60
C GLU A 75 2.11 -15.00 -7.92
N THR A 76 2.11 -14.26 -9.04
CA THR A 76 2.59 -14.76 -10.34
C THR A 76 4.11 -14.85 -10.45
N LEU A 77 4.84 -14.02 -9.72
CA LEU A 77 6.30 -13.94 -9.74
C LEU A 77 6.85 -14.04 -8.31
N PRO A 78 6.72 -15.20 -7.64
CA PRO A 78 7.09 -15.37 -6.23
C PRO A 78 8.58 -15.19 -5.95
N GLN A 79 9.44 -15.29 -6.97
CA GLN A 79 10.86 -14.96 -6.89
C GLN A 79 11.14 -13.46 -6.76
N GLU A 80 10.21 -12.58 -7.16
CA GLU A 80 10.36 -11.14 -7.13
C GLU A 80 9.70 -10.55 -5.87
N ARG A 81 10.52 -10.37 -4.81
CA ARG A 81 10.05 -9.83 -3.53
C ARG A 81 9.65 -8.35 -3.59
N GLN A 82 10.12 -7.61 -4.59
CA GLN A 82 9.90 -6.15 -4.73
C GLN A 82 9.61 -5.74 -6.18
N PRO A 83 8.40 -6.04 -6.71
CA PRO A 83 8.08 -5.85 -8.12
C PRO A 83 8.19 -4.38 -8.55
N LEU A 84 7.79 -3.43 -7.69
CA LEU A 84 7.89 -2.00 -8.00
C LEU A 84 9.33 -1.49 -8.07
N ALA A 85 10.27 -2.16 -7.39
CA ALA A 85 11.67 -1.76 -7.40
C ALA A 85 12.41 -2.18 -8.68
N ARG A 86 11.85 -3.11 -9.45
CA ARG A 86 12.48 -3.74 -10.61
C ARG A 86 11.71 -3.59 -11.92
N MET A 87 10.42 -3.26 -11.86
CA MET A 87 9.55 -3.22 -13.03
C MET A 87 9.05 -1.79 -13.28
N HIS A 88 9.05 -1.36 -14.55
CA HIS A 88 8.51 -0.06 -14.93
C HIS A 88 6.98 -0.18 -15.02
N VAL A 89 6.27 0.29 -14.00
CA VAL A 89 4.80 0.26 -13.98
C VAL A 89 4.27 1.54 -14.62
N ARG A 90 3.45 1.41 -15.66
CA ARG A 90 2.73 2.50 -16.31
C ARG A 90 1.23 2.25 -16.20
N GLY A 91 0.42 3.29 -16.08
CA GLY A 91 -1.02 3.12 -16.07
C GLY A 91 -1.79 4.41 -16.21
N ASP A 92 -3.06 4.28 -16.60
CA ASP A 92 -4.05 5.35 -16.63
C ASP A 92 -5.24 4.98 -15.72
N ALA A 93 -6.34 5.74 -15.83
CA ALA A 93 -7.55 5.53 -15.04
C ALA A 93 -8.20 4.16 -15.26
N ASP A 94 -7.89 3.44 -16.35
CA ASP A 94 -8.55 2.19 -16.73
C ASP A 94 -7.60 0.98 -16.73
N THR A 95 -6.31 1.17 -17.01
CA THR A 95 -5.35 0.07 -17.22
C THR A 95 -4.04 0.30 -16.48
N LEU A 96 -3.55 -0.72 -15.78
CA LEU A 96 -2.21 -0.75 -15.19
C LEU A 96 -1.40 -1.83 -15.92
N VAL A 97 -0.24 -1.47 -16.45
CA VAL A 97 0.65 -2.35 -17.21
C VAL A 97 2.05 -2.34 -16.61
N VAL A 98 2.70 -3.49 -16.69
CA VAL A 98 4.06 -3.72 -16.23
C VAL A 98 4.95 -3.86 -17.44
N VAL A 99 6.02 -3.05 -17.50
CA VAL A 99 7.03 -3.11 -18.57
C VAL A 99 8.29 -3.78 -18.01
N GLU A 100 8.67 -4.89 -18.62
CA GLU A 100 9.86 -5.70 -18.31
C GLU A 100 10.68 -5.90 -19.60
N GLU A 101 11.91 -5.36 -19.63
CA GLU A 101 12.81 -5.33 -20.80
C GLU A 101 12.11 -4.81 -22.09
N ASP A 102 11.57 -5.73 -22.90
CA ASP A 102 10.91 -5.47 -24.20
C ASP A 102 9.42 -5.92 -24.20
N ARG A 103 8.81 -6.15 -23.03
CA ARG A 103 7.45 -6.67 -22.92
C ARG A 103 6.62 -5.82 -21.97
N THR A 104 5.43 -5.44 -22.44
CA THR A 104 4.40 -4.80 -21.63
C THR A 104 3.29 -5.80 -21.37
N PHE A 105 2.81 -5.95 -20.14
CA PHE A 105 1.70 -6.85 -19.81
C PHE A 105 0.82 -6.33 -18.68
N GLU A 106 -0.46 -6.70 -18.68
CA GLU A 106 -1.39 -6.42 -17.60
C GLU A 106 -1.14 -7.41 -16.44
N PRO A 107 -0.81 -6.94 -15.22
CA PRO A 107 -0.41 -7.81 -14.11
C PRO A 107 -1.56 -8.65 -13.53
N ALA A 108 -2.82 -8.22 -13.69
CA ALA A 108 -3.97 -8.94 -13.15
C ALA A 108 -4.30 -10.21 -13.95
N SER A 109 -4.06 -10.19 -15.27
CA SER A 109 -4.35 -11.30 -16.18
C SER A 109 -3.10 -11.99 -16.72
N GLY A 110 -1.93 -11.36 -16.63
CA GLY A 110 -0.71 -11.78 -17.32
C GLY A 110 -0.77 -11.54 -18.84
N GLN A 111 -1.77 -10.83 -19.33
CA GLN A 111 -1.95 -10.58 -20.76
C GLN A 111 -0.90 -9.60 -21.27
N LEU A 112 -0.13 -10.00 -22.29
CA LEU A 112 0.76 -9.10 -23.02
C LEU A 112 -0.07 -7.99 -23.68
N VAL A 113 0.30 -6.74 -23.39
CA VAL A 113 -0.32 -5.53 -23.94
C VAL A 113 0.63 -5.00 -25.01
N ILE A 114 0.13 -4.89 -26.24
CA ILE A 114 0.87 -4.25 -27.34
C ILE A 114 0.63 -2.74 -27.23
N ASP A 115 1.70 -1.98 -27.00
CA ASP A 115 1.64 -0.52 -26.97
C ASP A 115 1.54 0.00 -28.41
N PHE A 116 0.41 0.60 -28.76
CA PHE A 116 0.21 1.31 -30.03
C PHE A 116 0.28 2.84 -29.80
N SER A 117 1.26 3.32 -29.03
CA SER A 117 1.52 4.76 -29.00
C SER A 117 2.03 5.25 -30.36
N ILE A 118 1.55 6.42 -30.79
CA ILE A 118 1.94 7.07 -32.05
C ILE A 118 3.46 7.37 -32.07
N ASP A 119 4.10 7.49 -30.90
CA ASP A 119 5.54 7.72 -30.75
C ASP A 119 6.39 6.48 -31.06
N ASP A 120 5.84 5.27 -30.89
CA ASP A 120 6.50 4.01 -31.27
C ASP A 120 6.32 3.70 -32.76
N VAL A 121 5.22 4.14 -33.37
CA VAL A 121 5.07 4.11 -34.84
C VAL A 121 6.06 5.05 -35.50
N ASP A 122 6.29 6.26 -34.96
CA ASP A 122 7.31 7.16 -35.49
C ASP A 122 8.73 6.65 -35.27
N ARG A 123 9.01 5.94 -34.15
CA ARG A 123 10.32 5.31 -33.92
C ARG A 123 10.55 4.09 -34.82
N GLN A 124 9.55 3.23 -35.00
CA GLN A 124 9.64 2.06 -35.88
C GLN A 124 9.59 2.47 -37.36
N ALA A 125 8.83 3.50 -37.72
CA ALA A 125 8.86 4.12 -39.04
C ALA A 125 10.21 4.81 -39.27
N ALA A 126 10.78 5.48 -38.26
CA ALA A 126 12.13 6.04 -38.34
C ALA A 126 13.20 4.95 -38.44
N GLU A 127 13.05 3.78 -37.81
CA GLU A 127 13.97 2.64 -37.98
C GLU A 127 13.86 2.02 -39.38
N VAL A 128 12.66 1.88 -39.93
CA VAL A 128 12.42 1.40 -41.29
C VAL A 128 12.90 2.41 -42.33
N CYS A 129 12.68 3.71 -42.11
CA CYS A 129 13.22 4.79 -42.95
C CYS A 129 14.74 4.94 -42.80
N ALA A 130 15.30 4.75 -41.60
CA ALA A 130 16.73 4.79 -41.34
C ALA A 130 17.46 3.60 -41.98
N LEU A 131 16.81 2.46 -42.18
CA LEU A 131 17.35 1.35 -42.99
C LEU A 131 17.46 1.71 -44.47
N ASP A 132 16.50 2.49 -45.00
CA ASP A 132 16.52 3.01 -46.37
C ASP A 132 17.49 4.20 -46.53
N ASP A 133 17.66 5.01 -45.49
CA ASP A 133 18.59 6.15 -45.46
C ASP A 133 20.03 5.72 -45.19
N ALA A 134 20.27 4.67 -44.40
CA ALA A 134 21.60 4.07 -44.22
C ALA A 134 22.13 3.44 -45.52
N ARG A 135 21.23 2.92 -46.37
CA ARG A 135 21.57 2.47 -47.74
C ARG A 135 21.96 3.63 -48.67
N ARG A 136 21.37 4.82 -48.48
CA ARG A 136 21.66 6.03 -49.27
C ARG A 136 22.88 6.81 -48.73
N ALA A 137 23.08 6.82 -47.41
CA ALA A 137 24.14 7.53 -46.71
C ALA A 137 25.53 6.88 -46.80
N ALA A 138 25.62 5.63 -47.28
CA ALA A 138 26.89 5.02 -47.72
C ALA A 138 27.54 5.74 -48.92
N THR A 139 26.86 6.74 -49.53
CA THR A 139 27.33 7.47 -50.72
C THR A 139 27.77 8.93 -50.47
N SER A 140 27.65 9.52 -49.27
CA SER A 140 28.20 10.89 -49.09
C SER A 140 28.68 11.24 -47.69
N ALA A 141 29.92 11.74 -47.69
CA ALA A 141 30.79 12.07 -46.58
C ALA A 141 30.31 13.11 -45.55
N ARG A 142 30.85 12.94 -44.32
CA ARG A 142 31.36 13.93 -43.34
C ARG A 142 30.41 15.02 -42.80
N VAL A 143 30.27 15.06 -41.46
CA VAL A 143 30.77 16.13 -40.54
C VAL A 143 30.55 15.68 -39.06
N ARG A 144 31.41 16.15 -38.16
CA ARG A 144 31.54 15.82 -36.71
C ARG A 144 30.51 16.54 -35.81
N PRO A 145 30.37 16.15 -34.51
CA PRO A 145 29.28 16.59 -33.62
C PRO A 145 29.63 17.84 -32.79
N ALA A 146 28.60 18.52 -32.27
CA ALA A 146 28.69 19.54 -31.22
C ALA A 146 27.63 19.30 -30.12
N ASN A 147 28.07 19.47 -28.87
CA ASN A 147 27.30 19.41 -27.61
C ASN A 147 26.12 20.39 -27.55
N GLY A 148 25.12 20.11 -26.70
CA GLY A 148 24.24 21.16 -26.18
C GLY A 148 22.96 20.73 -25.47
N THR A 149 23.01 20.76 -24.13
CA THR A 149 22.01 21.37 -23.22
C THR A 149 20.82 20.56 -22.71
N ILE A 150 20.78 20.47 -21.37
CA ILE A 150 19.69 20.03 -20.49
C ILE A 150 18.52 21.01 -20.63
N SER A 151 17.32 20.49 -20.91
CA SER A 151 16.12 21.30 -21.11
C SER A 151 15.60 21.87 -19.78
N HIS A 152 15.45 23.19 -19.75
CA HIS A 152 14.83 23.95 -18.66
C HIS A 152 13.31 23.81 -18.70
N THR A 153 12.69 23.55 -17.56
CA THR A 153 11.24 23.66 -17.34
C THR A 153 10.78 25.10 -17.54
N THR A 154 9.71 25.28 -18.30
CA THR A 154 9.14 26.61 -18.60
C THR A 154 8.26 27.12 -17.45
N PRO A 155 8.09 28.45 -17.28
CA PRO A 155 7.19 29.03 -16.28
C PRO A 155 5.73 28.53 -16.39
N GLU A 156 5.28 28.17 -17.59
CA GLU A 156 3.95 27.57 -17.81
C GLU A 156 3.87 26.13 -17.30
N GLN A 157 4.96 25.36 -17.38
CA GLN A 157 5.02 24.01 -16.80
C GLN A 157 5.11 24.06 -15.27
N ILE A 158 5.83 25.04 -14.71
CA ILE A 158 5.86 25.27 -13.26
C ILE A 158 4.45 25.67 -12.77
N ALA A 159 3.77 26.60 -13.46
CA ALA A 159 2.40 26.99 -13.10
C ALA A 159 1.37 25.84 -13.22
N ARG A 160 1.60 24.87 -14.11
CA ARG A 160 0.74 23.68 -14.25
C ARG A 160 1.00 22.66 -13.15
N ILE A 161 2.27 22.45 -12.77
CA ILE A 161 2.67 21.62 -11.63
C ILE A 161 2.15 22.24 -10.31
N GLU A 162 2.25 23.55 -10.15
CA GLU A 162 1.72 24.28 -8.99
C GLU A 162 0.18 24.25 -8.93
N ALA A 163 -0.51 24.21 -10.08
CA ALA A 163 -1.96 24.02 -10.14
C ALA A 163 -2.40 22.57 -9.85
N ASP A 164 -1.60 21.57 -10.24
CA ASP A 164 -1.85 20.15 -9.97
C ASP A 164 -1.54 19.77 -8.51
N GLU A 165 -0.57 20.42 -7.85
CA GLU A 165 -0.31 20.27 -6.40
C GLU A 165 -1.49 20.78 -5.55
N ASP A 166 -2.13 21.87 -5.98
CA ASP A 166 -3.29 22.48 -5.32
C ASP A 166 -4.59 21.66 -5.55
N ASP A 167 -4.62 20.81 -6.59
CA ASP A 167 -5.68 19.85 -6.89
C ASP A 167 -5.48 18.52 -6.13
N ALA A 168 -4.23 18.10 -5.94
CA ALA A 168 -3.89 16.95 -5.09
C ALA A 168 -4.31 17.15 -3.63
N GLU A 169 -4.21 18.37 -3.09
CA GLU A 169 -4.71 18.72 -1.74
C GLU A 169 -6.25 18.72 -1.64
N ARG A 170 -6.96 18.88 -2.76
CA ARG A 170 -8.43 18.85 -2.82
C ARG A 170 -9.01 17.51 -3.28
N SER A 171 -8.15 16.60 -3.74
CA SER A 171 -8.53 15.25 -4.15
C SER A 171 -9.06 14.42 -2.98
N ALA A 172 -9.82 13.36 -3.28
CA ALA A 172 -10.29 12.40 -2.27
C ALA A 172 -9.12 11.84 -1.44
N TYR A 173 -8.01 11.53 -2.10
CA TYR A 173 -6.82 11.00 -1.43
C TYR A 173 -6.09 12.07 -0.60
N GLY A 174 -6.07 13.33 -1.06
CA GLY A 174 -5.55 14.47 -0.28
C GLY A 174 -6.31 14.65 1.03
N TRP A 175 -7.64 14.64 0.98
CA TRP A 175 -8.49 14.67 2.17
C TRP A 175 -8.27 13.46 3.09
N PHE A 176 -8.06 12.26 2.53
CA PHE A 176 -7.72 11.06 3.30
C PHE A 176 -6.39 11.24 4.05
N LEU A 177 -5.33 11.71 3.38
CA LEU A 177 -4.03 11.96 4.01
C LEU A 177 -4.11 13.04 5.11
N ARG A 178 -4.91 14.08 4.89
CA ARG A 178 -5.21 15.09 5.91
C ARG A 178 -5.88 14.46 7.13
N GLY A 179 -6.86 13.58 6.92
CA GLY A 179 -7.49 12.80 7.99
C GLY A 179 -6.49 11.97 8.78
N CYS A 180 -5.56 11.28 8.11
CA CYS A 180 -4.48 10.51 8.76
C CYS A 180 -3.59 11.38 9.64
N SER A 181 -3.17 12.56 9.14
CA SER A 181 -2.35 13.49 9.91
C SER A 181 -3.06 13.98 11.17
N LEU A 182 -4.34 14.38 11.05
CA LEU A 182 -5.14 14.88 12.16
C LEU A 182 -5.45 13.82 13.22
N ASP A 183 -5.60 12.56 12.80
CA ASP A 183 -5.80 11.43 13.70
C ASP A 183 -4.56 11.15 14.56
N GLU A 184 -3.38 11.15 13.94
CA GLU A 184 -2.11 10.88 14.64
C GLU A 184 -1.76 11.92 15.70
N GLU A 185 -2.07 13.18 15.43
CA GLU A 185 -1.85 14.25 16.41
C GLU A 185 -2.79 14.13 17.62
N ASN A 186 -3.87 13.33 17.52
CA ASN A 186 -4.87 13.06 18.56
C ASN A 186 -5.48 14.34 19.20
N THR A 187 -5.32 15.49 18.56
CA THR A 187 -5.76 16.81 19.06
C THR A 187 -7.07 17.25 18.43
N ALA A 188 -7.48 16.70 17.29
CA ALA A 188 -8.62 17.18 16.50
C ALA A 188 -9.48 16.06 15.89
N LEU A 189 -10.01 15.17 16.75
CA LEU A 189 -10.84 14.03 16.33
C LEU A 189 -11.99 14.41 15.39
N GLY A 190 -12.68 15.53 15.66
CA GLY A 190 -13.77 16.02 14.79
C GLY A 190 -13.29 16.48 13.41
N ALA A 191 -12.09 17.05 13.31
CA ALA A 191 -11.52 17.48 12.04
C ALA A 191 -11.03 16.28 11.21
N ALA A 192 -10.50 15.24 11.87
CA ALA A 192 -10.12 13.99 11.21
C ALA A 192 -11.35 13.28 10.62
N ILE A 193 -12.46 13.21 11.37
CA ILE A 193 -13.75 12.69 10.87
C ILE A 193 -14.21 13.47 9.65
N ALA A 194 -14.25 14.80 9.72
CA ALA A 194 -14.69 15.63 8.59
C ALA A 194 -13.80 15.45 7.35
N ALA A 195 -12.49 15.27 7.53
CA ALA A 195 -11.57 15.02 6.43
C ALA A 195 -11.81 13.65 5.77
N TYR A 196 -12.02 12.59 6.56
CA TYR A 196 -12.36 11.27 6.01
C TYR A 196 -13.74 11.24 5.35
N GLU A 197 -14.75 11.91 5.92
CA GLU A 197 -16.07 12.06 5.31
C GLU A 197 -15.95 12.78 3.97
N LYS A 198 -15.12 13.84 3.88
CA LYS A 198 -14.89 14.54 2.62
C LYS A 198 -14.16 13.66 1.59
N ALA A 199 -13.19 12.87 2.02
CA ALA A 199 -12.52 11.90 1.16
C ALA A 199 -13.51 10.88 0.57
N ILE A 200 -14.42 10.35 1.39
CA ILE A 200 -15.46 9.40 0.97
C ILE A 200 -16.51 10.06 0.07
N GLU A 201 -16.85 11.33 0.30
CA GLU A 201 -17.76 12.09 -0.57
C GLU A 201 -17.20 12.22 -1.99
N LEU A 202 -15.89 12.48 -2.09
CA LEU A 202 -15.19 12.66 -3.36
C LEU A 202 -14.87 11.33 -4.06
N ASP A 203 -14.49 10.30 -3.30
CA ASP A 203 -14.30 8.93 -3.78
C ASP A 203 -14.93 7.92 -2.81
N PRO A 204 -16.18 7.49 -3.08
CA PRO A 204 -16.84 6.47 -2.28
C PRO A 204 -16.11 5.11 -2.28
N GLY A 205 -15.24 4.86 -3.27
CA GLY A 205 -14.47 3.64 -3.45
C GLY A 205 -13.20 3.57 -2.59
N LEU A 206 -12.86 4.62 -1.85
CA LEU A 206 -11.66 4.67 -1.03
C LEU A 206 -11.83 3.87 0.28
N ALA A 207 -11.70 2.55 0.21
CA ALA A 207 -11.88 1.63 1.35
C ALA A 207 -11.02 1.97 2.59
N ALA A 208 -9.82 2.53 2.37
CA ALA A 208 -8.95 3.01 3.44
C ALA A 208 -9.58 4.14 4.27
N ALA A 209 -10.28 5.07 3.63
CA ALA A 209 -10.96 6.17 4.32
C ALA A 209 -12.13 5.65 5.17
N HIS A 210 -12.90 4.68 4.64
CA HIS A 210 -13.93 3.99 5.42
C HIS A 210 -13.35 3.29 6.65
N THR A 211 -12.23 2.55 6.52
CA THR A 211 -11.58 1.89 7.66
C THR A 211 -11.15 2.90 8.72
N ASN A 212 -10.45 3.96 8.34
CA ASN A 212 -9.96 4.94 9.30
C ASN A 212 -11.09 5.72 9.96
N LEU A 213 -12.15 6.08 9.22
CA LEU A 213 -13.35 6.68 9.80
C LEU A 213 -14.02 5.74 10.82
N GLY A 214 -14.11 4.44 10.50
CA GLY A 214 -14.60 3.43 11.41
C GLY A 214 -13.80 3.36 12.71
N ASN A 215 -12.46 3.46 12.63
CA ASN A 215 -11.58 3.50 13.80
C ASN A 215 -11.90 4.69 14.72
N LEU A 216 -12.21 5.86 14.14
CA LEU A 216 -12.58 7.05 14.91
C LEU A 216 -13.95 6.89 15.58
N TYR A 217 -14.95 6.36 14.88
CA TYR A 217 -16.25 6.08 15.48
C TYR A 217 -16.17 5.02 16.58
N TYR A 218 -15.35 3.99 16.41
CA TYR A 218 -15.10 2.99 17.44
C TYR A 218 -14.49 3.62 18.71
N ARG A 219 -13.48 4.50 18.56
CA ARG A 219 -12.91 5.27 19.69
C ARG A 219 -13.94 6.17 20.38
N GLN A 220 -14.93 6.68 19.64
CA GLN A 220 -16.07 7.43 20.18
C GLN A 220 -17.18 6.54 20.78
N ARG A 221 -16.99 5.22 20.84
CA ARG A 221 -18.00 4.22 21.24
C ARG A 221 -19.27 4.21 20.36
N ARG A 222 -19.18 4.75 19.14
CA ARG A 222 -20.26 4.76 18.13
C ARG A 222 -20.23 3.48 17.31
N MET A 223 -20.49 2.34 17.97
CA MET A 223 -20.26 0.99 17.41
C MET A 223 -21.01 0.74 16.10
N ARG A 224 -22.28 1.13 16.01
CA ARG A 224 -23.08 0.95 14.79
C ARG A 224 -22.51 1.69 13.58
N GLU A 225 -21.84 2.81 13.80
CA GLU A 225 -21.28 3.63 12.73
C GLU A 225 -19.93 3.08 12.30
N ALA A 226 -19.12 2.63 13.27
CA ALA A 226 -17.90 1.88 13.01
C ALA A 226 -18.17 0.61 12.19
N ILE A 227 -19.18 -0.20 12.56
CA ILE A 227 -19.59 -1.40 11.82
C ILE A 227 -19.90 -1.05 10.36
N ARG A 228 -20.76 -0.05 10.11
CA ARG A 228 -21.12 0.36 8.73
C ARG A 228 -19.88 0.75 7.92
N CYS A 229 -18.96 1.47 8.53
CA CYS A 229 -17.71 1.87 7.87
C CYS A 229 -16.83 0.66 7.56
N TYR A 230 -16.63 -0.27 8.50
CA TYR A 230 -15.84 -1.47 8.25
C TYR A 230 -16.49 -2.42 7.23
N GLU A 231 -17.82 -2.56 7.26
CA GLU A 231 -18.55 -3.33 6.25
C GLU A 231 -18.42 -2.72 4.85
N ALA A 232 -18.54 -1.39 4.73
CA ALA A 232 -18.30 -0.68 3.48
C ALA A 232 -16.86 -0.90 3.00
N ALA A 233 -15.87 -0.77 3.89
CA ALA A 233 -14.48 -1.02 3.58
C ALA A 233 -14.24 -2.45 3.09
N CYS A 234 -14.82 -3.46 3.76
CA CYS A 234 -14.73 -4.87 3.36
C CYS A 234 -15.48 -5.20 2.06
N ALA A 235 -16.53 -4.45 1.72
CA ALA A 235 -17.26 -4.63 0.47
C ALA A 235 -16.48 -4.05 -0.72
N LEU A 236 -15.80 -2.92 -0.52
CA LEU A 236 -14.91 -2.28 -1.49
C LEU A 236 -13.60 -3.06 -1.66
N ASP A 237 -13.04 -3.53 -0.54
CA ASP A 237 -11.82 -4.32 -0.46
C ASP A 237 -12.05 -5.60 0.35
N PRO A 238 -12.44 -6.71 -0.31
CA PRO A 238 -12.60 -7.98 0.38
C PRO A 238 -11.33 -8.49 1.07
N GLU A 239 -10.16 -7.99 0.68
CA GLU A 239 -8.85 -8.42 1.17
C GLU A 239 -8.29 -7.53 2.28
N GLN A 240 -8.98 -6.45 2.66
CA GLN A 240 -8.52 -5.54 3.69
C GLN A 240 -8.58 -6.19 5.09
N ALA A 241 -7.45 -6.76 5.51
CA ALA A 241 -7.34 -7.48 6.78
C ALA A 241 -7.69 -6.62 8.01
N GLU A 242 -7.30 -5.34 8.00
CA GLU A 242 -7.51 -4.42 9.12
C GLU A 242 -9.00 -4.14 9.37
N ALA A 243 -9.78 -3.86 8.33
CA ALA A 243 -11.22 -3.63 8.47
C ALA A 243 -11.95 -4.86 9.03
N ARG A 244 -11.57 -6.06 8.57
CA ARG A 244 -12.11 -7.33 9.07
C ARG A 244 -11.73 -7.59 10.52
N TYR A 245 -10.48 -7.33 10.89
CA TYR A 245 -10.01 -7.42 12.27
C TYR A 245 -10.75 -6.45 13.19
N ASN A 246 -10.95 -5.20 12.79
CA ASN A 246 -11.67 -4.22 13.60
C ASN A 246 -13.16 -4.54 13.72
N LEU A 247 -13.77 -5.08 12.67
CA LEU A 247 -15.13 -5.61 12.73
C LEU A 247 -15.23 -6.80 13.70
N ALA A 248 -14.26 -7.70 13.69
CA ALA A 248 -14.19 -8.83 14.62
C ALA A 248 -14.05 -8.36 16.09
N ASN A 249 -13.24 -7.33 16.36
CA ASN A 249 -13.11 -6.74 17.69
C ASN A 249 -14.46 -6.24 18.23
N ILE A 250 -15.27 -5.59 17.37
CA ILE A 250 -16.60 -5.12 17.78
C ILE A 250 -17.52 -6.30 18.10
N TYR A 251 -17.57 -7.32 17.25
CA TYR A 251 -18.39 -8.52 17.53
C TYR A 251 -17.92 -9.27 18.79
N GLU A 252 -16.62 -9.28 19.08
CA GLU A 252 -16.08 -9.85 20.31
C GLU A 252 -16.55 -9.06 21.55
N GLU A 253 -16.54 -7.73 21.50
CA GLU A 253 -17.05 -6.85 22.56
C GLU A 253 -18.56 -7.02 22.78
N GLU A 254 -19.33 -7.24 21.71
CA GLU A 254 -20.77 -7.51 21.78
C GLU A 254 -21.07 -8.95 22.26
N GLY A 255 -20.06 -9.83 22.28
CA GLY A 255 -20.18 -11.21 22.76
C GLY A 255 -20.52 -12.23 21.66
N ASP A 256 -20.63 -11.79 20.41
CA ASP A 256 -20.87 -12.63 19.23
C ASP A 256 -19.57 -13.33 18.77
N LEU A 257 -19.04 -14.18 19.64
CA LEU A 257 -17.73 -14.81 19.49
C LEU A 257 -17.60 -15.65 18.22
N ASP A 258 -18.67 -16.31 17.76
CA ASP A 258 -18.65 -17.10 16.53
C ASP A 258 -18.42 -16.21 15.29
N VAL A 259 -19.04 -15.03 15.27
CA VAL A 259 -18.88 -14.04 14.19
C VAL A 259 -17.48 -13.42 14.25
N ALA A 260 -17.02 -13.04 15.45
CA ALA A 260 -15.68 -12.50 15.66
C ALA A 260 -14.60 -13.48 15.18
N ILE A 261 -14.68 -14.76 15.57
CA ILE A 261 -13.76 -15.82 15.14
C ILE A 261 -13.77 -15.97 13.61
N ALA A 262 -14.95 -15.92 12.98
CA ALA A 262 -15.04 -16.00 11.54
C ALA A 262 -14.30 -14.84 10.85
N GLU A 263 -14.53 -13.60 11.31
CA GLU A 263 -13.89 -12.39 10.76
C GLU A 263 -12.38 -12.34 11.03
N TYR A 264 -11.90 -12.70 12.22
CA TYR A 264 -10.46 -12.83 12.48
C TYR A 264 -9.80 -13.84 11.52
N ARG A 265 -10.44 -14.99 11.27
CA ARG A 265 -9.94 -15.95 10.28
C ARG A 265 -9.94 -15.39 8.87
N ARG A 266 -10.90 -14.53 8.52
CA ARG A 266 -10.91 -13.85 7.21
C ARG A 266 -9.75 -12.87 7.10
N ALA A 267 -9.50 -12.06 8.13
CA ALA A 267 -8.36 -11.16 8.21
C ALA A 267 -7.03 -11.92 8.03
N LEU A 268 -6.86 -13.06 8.72
CA LEU A 268 -5.67 -13.90 8.64
C LEU A 268 -5.50 -14.65 7.31
N ARG A 269 -6.57 -14.85 6.52
CA ARG A 269 -6.42 -15.35 5.14
C ARG A 269 -5.79 -14.31 4.22
N SER A 270 -6.12 -13.03 4.43
CA SER A 270 -5.54 -11.93 3.66
C SER A 270 -4.14 -11.56 4.15
N MET A 271 -3.93 -11.58 5.46
CA MET A 271 -2.65 -11.24 6.09
C MET A 271 -2.28 -12.31 7.14
N PRO A 272 -1.62 -13.41 6.72
CA PRO A 272 -1.25 -14.52 7.62
C PRO A 272 -0.26 -14.17 8.73
N GLU A 273 0.38 -13.01 8.65
CA GLU A 273 1.33 -12.50 9.64
C GLU A 273 0.71 -11.40 10.51
N PHE A 274 -0.62 -11.21 10.45
CA PHE A 274 -1.30 -10.20 11.27
C PHE A 274 -1.35 -10.65 12.73
N ARG A 275 -0.34 -10.20 13.47
CA ARG A 275 -0.07 -10.64 14.83
C ARG A 275 -1.21 -10.34 15.81
N ASP A 276 -1.78 -9.14 15.77
CA ASP A 276 -2.89 -8.77 16.68
C ASP A 276 -4.13 -9.64 16.43
N ALA A 277 -4.41 -9.98 15.17
CA ALA A 277 -5.48 -10.92 14.83
C ALA A 277 -5.24 -12.33 15.38
N HIS A 278 -3.98 -12.80 15.44
CA HIS A 278 -3.66 -14.06 16.11
C HIS A 278 -3.89 -14.02 17.62
N PHE A 279 -3.54 -12.90 18.27
CA PHE A 279 -3.76 -12.70 19.71
C PHE A 279 -5.25 -12.76 20.05
N ASN A 280 -6.06 -11.92 19.40
CA ASN A 280 -7.49 -11.83 19.71
C ASN A 280 -8.25 -13.10 19.29
N LEU A 281 -7.88 -13.72 18.17
CA LEU A 281 -8.46 -14.99 17.77
C LEU A 281 -8.18 -16.09 18.81
N ALA A 282 -6.97 -16.13 19.38
CA ALA A 282 -6.64 -17.11 20.42
C ALA A 282 -7.51 -16.90 21.67
N LEU A 283 -7.69 -15.66 22.12
CA LEU A 283 -8.58 -15.33 23.23
C LEU A 283 -10.04 -15.72 22.95
N ALA A 284 -10.56 -15.36 21.78
CA ALA A 284 -11.93 -15.71 21.39
C ALA A 284 -12.14 -17.23 21.34
N LEU A 285 -11.14 -17.97 20.82
CA LEU A 285 -11.16 -19.43 20.78
C LEU A 285 -11.14 -20.07 22.17
N GLU A 286 -10.38 -19.53 23.12
CA GLU A 286 -10.41 -20.00 24.52
C GLU A 286 -11.81 -19.84 25.13
N ARG A 287 -12.46 -18.71 24.87
CA ARG A 287 -13.80 -18.41 25.40
C ARG A 287 -14.87 -19.38 24.89
N VAL A 288 -14.73 -19.90 23.68
CA VAL A 288 -15.63 -20.93 23.12
C VAL A 288 -15.13 -22.37 23.36
N GLY A 289 -14.06 -22.56 24.13
CA GLY A 289 -13.51 -23.88 24.47
C GLY A 289 -12.65 -24.53 23.39
N GLY A 290 -12.26 -23.79 22.34
CA GLY A 290 -11.42 -24.21 21.22
C GLY A 290 -9.93 -24.35 21.56
N ARG A 291 -9.59 -25.08 22.62
CA ARG A 291 -8.23 -25.20 23.20
C ARG A 291 -7.13 -25.46 22.18
N THR A 292 -7.28 -26.47 21.31
CA THR A 292 -6.25 -26.83 20.32
C THR A 292 -5.98 -25.69 19.33
N GLN A 293 -7.05 -25.03 18.85
CA GLN A 293 -6.92 -23.92 17.89
C GLN A 293 -6.32 -22.68 18.56
N ALA A 294 -6.70 -22.40 19.81
CA ALA A 294 -6.11 -21.31 20.59
C ALA A 294 -4.60 -21.50 20.77
N ILE A 295 -4.13 -22.71 21.12
CA ILE A 295 -2.70 -23.03 21.22
C ILE A 295 -1.96 -22.73 19.91
N THR A 296 -2.53 -23.10 18.76
CA THR A 296 -1.93 -22.81 17.45
C THR A 296 -1.72 -21.31 17.25
N HIS A 297 -2.74 -20.50 17.56
CA HIS A 297 -2.67 -19.06 17.36
C HIS A 297 -1.78 -18.35 18.41
N TRP A 298 -1.73 -18.85 19.65
CA TRP A 298 -0.77 -18.36 20.65
C TRP A 298 0.67 -18.58 20.24
N ARG A 299 0.99 -19.78 19.74
CA ARG A 299 2.33 -20.07 19.21
C ARG A 299 2.66 -19.15 18.04
N ARG A 300 1.71 -18.97 17.12
CA ARG A 300 1.91 -18.09 15.96
C ARG A 300 2.14 -16.62 16.37
N TYR A 301 1.38 -16.11 17.35
CA TYR A 301 1.61 -14.77 17.91
C TYR A 301 3.02 -14.61 18.49
N LEU A 302 3.52 -15.64 19.21
CA LEU A 302 4.85 -15.63 19.80
C LEU A 302 5.98 -15.80 18.77
N GLU A 303 5.75 -16.55 17.69
CA GLU A 303 6.69 -16.68 16.56
C GLU A 303 6.87 -15.36 15.82
N LEU A 304 5.78 -14.61 15.64
CA LEU A 304 5.78 -13.30 14.97
C LEU A 304 6.25 -12.16 15.89
N ALA A 305 6.64 -12.46 17.12
CA ALA A 305 7.05 -11.46 18.10
C ALA A 305 8.42 -10.87 17.76
N ASP A 306 8.49 -9.56 17.59
CA ASP A 306 9.73 -8.82 17.43
C ASP A 306 10.44 -8.63 18.79
N ALA A 307 11.76 -8.40 18.74
CA ALA A 307 12.56 -8.16 19.95
C ALA A 307 12.16 -6.89 20.72
N ASP A 308 11.55 -5.93 20.03
CA ASP A 308 11.10 -4.64 20.57
C ASP A 308 9.65 -4.67 21.08
N ASP A 309 8.97 -5.83 21.03
CA ASP A 309 7.62 -5.95 21.54
C ASP A 309 7.52 -5.62 23.03
N GLU A 310 6.40 -5.02 23.41
CA GLU A 310 6.12 -4.74 24.81
C GLU A 310 6.17 -6.06 25.61
N PRO A 311 7.06 -6.18 26.62
CA PRO A 311 7.23 -7.44 27.34
C PRO A 311 5.95 -7.98 27.97
N SER A 312 4.98 -7.10 28.24
CA SER A 312 3.67 -7.41 28.83
C SER A 312 2.83 -8.35 27.97
N TRP A 313 2.66 -8.07 26.67
CA TRP A 313 1.82 -8.89 25.79
C TRP A 313 2.40 -10.27 25.50
N LYS A 314 3.73 -10.34 25.35
CA LYS A 314 4.45 -11.62 25.21
C LYS A 314 4.29 -12.48 26.46
N ALA A 315 4.40 -11.89 27.65
CA ALA A 315 4.20 -12.59 28.91
C ALA A 315 2.76 -13.11 29.06
N ILE A 316 1.76 -12.30 28.70
CA ILE A 316 0.34 -12.71 28.69
C ILE A 316 0.14 -13.92 27.77
N ALA A 317 0.63 -13.85 26.53
CA ALA A 317 0.50 -14.95 25.58
C ALA A 317 1.19 -16.24 26.08
N GLN A 318 2.36 -16.13 26.72
CA GLN A 318 3.06 -17.26 27.32
C GLN A 318 2.30 -17.88 28.49
N GLU A 319 1.67 -17.07 29.34
CA GLU A 319 0.85 -17.55 30.45
C GLU A 319 -0.37 -18.33 29.94
N HIS A 320 -1.09 -17.77 28.95
CA HIS A 320 -2.22 -18.43 28.32
C HIS A 320 -1.80 -19.77 27.69
N LEU A 321 -0.70 -19.78 26.93
CA LEU A 321 -0.17 -21.00 26.32
C LEU A 321 0.19 -22.06 27.37
N ALA A 322 0.93 -21.69 28.43
CA ALA A 322 1.32 -22.61 29.50
C ALA A 322 0.11 -23.14 30.30
N ARG A 323 -0.97 -22.37 30.38
CA ARG A 323 -2.24 -22.84 30.97
C ARG A 323 -2.94 -23.86 30.07
N LEU A 324 -2.99 -23.62 28.76
CA LEU A 324 -3.61 -24.51 27.79
C LEU A 324 -2.78 -25.74 27.43
N GLU A 325 -1.51 -25.81 27.82
CA GLU A 325 -0.66 -26.99 27.59
C GLU A 325 -0.65 -27.96 28.79
N ARG A 326 -1.18 -27.55 29.95
CA ARG A 326 -1.35 -28.38 31.16
C ARG A 326 -2.59 -29.27 31.10
#